data_AF-A0A9P7AN95-F1
#
_entry.id   AF-A0A9P7AN95-F1
#
_cell.length_a   1.000
_cell.length_b   1.000
_cell.length_c   1.000
_cell.angle_alpha   90.00
_cell.angle_beta   90.00
_cell.angle_gamma   90.00
#
_symmetry.space_group_name_H-M   'P 1'
#
loop_
_entity.id
_entity.type
_entity.pdbx_description
1 polymer ?
#
loop_
_entity_poly.entity_id
_entity_poly.type
_entity_poly.pdbx_seq_one_letter_code
_entity_poly.pdbx_strand_id
1 'polypeptide(L)'
;MTMEVMLMMMMMKRRMRKKKKVMSKARRSDGEQQRLTAHPGFSKEVEPSQPRVTTALPTDFEFQHSCDKDDNMTEKNLAAGTSSDDDNMIQNCCTHNSLSGTIPEILTASLVQWLESSQQVKGNIWPDYKPEMAKLLFEDLSTWCSDLKRITISITPSMYDLVLPSHVPPQECATWVKEHAAKLLELSLFLCNGVDSLGKTRNIAHPALHKATILFFYTGSYCIACRRPEVFHEQLPLECLALVCTVFNCVLDGLVKNGNGKLYPKFSAKEYKSI
;
A
#
# COMPACT_ATOMS: atom_id res chain seq x y z
N MET A 1 -19.28 5.63 -6.74
CA MET A 1 -17.96 6.21 -6.42
C MET A 1 -16.93 5.10 -6.45
N THR A 2 -16.04 5.06 -7.45
CA THR A 2 -15.05 3.97 -7.52
C THR A 2 -14.02 4.13 -6.39
N MET A 3 -13.42 3.02 -5.97
CA MET A 3 -12.49 2.98 -4.83
C MET A 3 -11.32 3.97 -4.97
N GLU A 4 -10.91 4.22 -6.21
CA GLU A 4 -9.83 5.13 -6.58
C GLU A 4 -10.16 6.59 -6.28
N VAL A 5 -11.32 7.06 -6.76
CA VAL A 5 -11.85 8.42 -6.48
C VAL A 5 -11.89 8.65 -4.97
N MET A 6 -12.31 7.62 -4.25
CA MET A 6 -12.59 7.71 -2.84
C MET A 6 -11.31 7.73 -1.99
N LEU A 7 -10.34 6.86 -2.30
CA LEU A 7 -8.99 6.90 -1.73
C LEU A 7 -8.35 8.28 -1.94
N MET A 8 -8.41 8.77 -3.17
CA MET A 8 -7.87 10.06 -3.57
C MET A 8 -8.48 11.22 -2.75
N MET A 9 -9.80 11.26 -2.61
CA MET A 9 -10.46 12.32 -1.85
C MET A 9 -10.15 12.27 -0.36
N MET A 10 -9.94 11.08 0.20
CA MET A 10 -9.56 10.91 1.60
C MET A 10 -8.10 11.32 1.86
N MET A 11 -7.20 11.03 0.92
CA MET A 11 -5.81 11.49 0.96
C MET A 11 -5.74 13.02 0.90
N MET A 12 -6.43 13.63 -0.08
CA MET A 12 -6.52 15.09 -0.22
C MET A 12 -7.09 15.77 1.04
N LYS A 13 -8.19 15.25 1.61
CA LYS A 13 -8.82 15.84 2.81
C LYS A 13 -7.91 15.79 4.04
N ARG A 14 -7.09 14.74 4.20
CA ARG A 14 -6.10 14.65 5.29
C ARG A 14 -4.94 15.61 5.11
N ARG A 15 -4.41 15.75 3.89
CA ARG A 15 -3.31 16.68 3.61
C ARG A 15 -3.75 18.13 3.78
N MET A 16 -4.98 18.45 3.40
CA MET A 16 -5.60 19.76 3.68
C MET A 16 -5.75 20.04 5.18
N ARG A 17 -6.10 19.03 5.99
CA ARG A 17 -6.12 19.16 7.47
C ARG A 17 -4.73 19.35 8.06
N LYS A 18 -3.72 18.60 7.58
CA LYS A 18 -2.32 18.78 8.00
C LYS A 18 -1.79 20.17 7.64
N LYS A 19 -2.04 20.63 6.41
CA LYS A 19 -1.65 21.97 5.94
C LYS A 19 -2.34 23.08 6.74
N LYS A 20 -3.64 22.94 7.05
CA LYS A 20 -4.34 23.86 7.98
C LYS A 20 -3.71 23.88 9.36
N LYS A 21 -3.34 22.72 9.92
CA LYS A 21 -2.71 22.63 11.25
C LYS A 21 -1.33 23.29 11.27
N VAL A 22 -0.51 23.07 10.24
CA VAL A 22 0.80 23.72 10.08
C VAL A 22 0.64 25.24 9.94
N MET A 23 -0.26 25.71 9.07
CA MET A 23 -0.52 27.14 8.90
C MET A 23 -1.08 27.80 10.18
N SER A 24 -1.92 27.10 10.94
CA SER A 24 -2.41 27.59 12.23
C SER A 24 -1.31 27.68 13.30
N LYS A 25 -0.30 26.80 13.23
CA LYS A 25 0.83 26.80 14.16
C LYS A 25 1.83 27.91 13.83
N ALA A 26 2.10 28.15 12.54
CA ALA A 26 2.92 29.27 12.08
C ALA A 26 2.32 30.63 12.51
N ARG A 27 1.00 30.82 12.33
CA ARG A 27 0.33 32.06 12.78
C ARG A 27 0.38 32.26 14.30
N ARG A 28 0.48 31.19 15.10
CA ARG A 28 0.65 31.30 16.56
C ARG A 28 2.09 31.67 16.93
N SER A 29 3.11 31.14 16.26
CA SER A 29 4.49 31.55 16.55
C SER A 29 4.75 33.01 16.20
N ASP A 30 4.18 33.51 15.11
CA ASP A 30 4.33 34.91 14.70
C ASP A 30 3.62 35.87 15.69
N GLY A 31 2.48 35.45 16.25
CA GLY A 31 1.76 36.21 17.27
C GLY A 31 2.41 36.13 18.67
N GLU A 32 3.10 35.04 18.99
CA GLU A 32 3.80 34.84 20.26
C GLU A 32 5.13 35.62 20.30
N GLN A 33 5.76 35.82 19.14
CA GLN A 33 6.93 36.69 18.99
C GLN A 33 6.59 38.18 19.14
N GLN A 34 5.33 38.58 18.90
CA GLN A 34 4.83 39.93 19.21
C GLN A 34 4.40 40.12 20.68
N ARG A 35 4.26 39.03 21.46
CA ARG A 35 3.78 39.09 22.85
C ARG A 35 4.88 39.01 23.92
N LEU A 36 6.14 38.82 23.52
CA LEU A 36 7.30 38.73 24.42
C LEU A 36 7.88 40.08 24.89
N THR A 37 7.16 41.20 24.70
CA THR A 37 7.50 42.50 25.31
C THR A 37 6.65 42.89 26.52
N ALA A 38 5.87 41.97 27.10
CA ALA A 38 5.17 42.23 28.36
C ALA A 38 5.16 41.01 29.31
N HIS A 39 5.81 41.13 30.46
CA HIS A 39 5.75 40.24 31.64
C HIS A 39 4.82 40.85 32.73
N PRO A 40 4.47 40.13 33.81
CA PRO A 40 4.00 38.74 33.93
C PRO A 40 2.73 38.61 34.83
N GLY A 41 2.04 37.46 34.80
CA GLY A 41 0.95 37.18 35.75
C GLY A 41 0.51 35.71 35.77
N PHE A 42 0.62 35.09 36.94
CA PHE A 42 0.23 33.74 37.38
C PHE A 42 -1.03 33.08 36.75
N SER A 43 -0.98 31.76 36.51
CA SER A 43 -1.75 30.75 37.27
C SER A 43 -1.60 29.33 36.69
N LYS A 44 -1.53 28.33 37.59
CA LYS A 44 -1.54 26.88 37.29
C LYS A 44 -2.99 26.39 37.24
N GLU A 45 -3.36 25.63 36.22
CA GLU A 45 -4.55 24.77 36.26
C GLU A 45 -4.28 23.38 35.70
N VAL A 46 -5.04 22.44 36.26
CA VAL A 46 -4.88 20.98 36.29
C VAL A 46 -5.57 20.33 35.08
N GLU A 47 -4.94 19.30 34.53
CA GLU A 47 -5.43 18.55 33.37
C GLU A 47 -6.38 17.39 33.78
N PRO A 48 -7.50 17.15 33.07
CA PRO A 48 -8.25 15.92 33.22
C PRO A 48 -7.95 14.92 32.08
N SER A 49 -7.49 13.74 32.49
CA SER A 49 -7.28 12.55 31.66
C SER A 49 -8.59 11.99 31.09
N GLN A 50 -8.67 11.79 29.77
CA GLN A 50 -9.76 11.06 29.12
C GLN A 50 -9.46 9.56 28.97
N PRO A 51 -10.47 8.68 29.10
CA PRO A 51 -10.29 7.24 28.95
C PRO A 51 -10.20 6.81 27.48
N ARG A 52 -9.23 5.94 27.18
CA ARG A 52 -9.15 5.20 25.91
C ARG A 52 -10.20 4.10 25.89
N VAL A 53 -11.14 4.18 24.95
CA VAL A 53 -12.02 3.07 24.58
C VAL A 53 -11.26 2.16 23.62
N THR A 54 -10.96 0.94 24.06
CA THR A 54 -10.36 -0.12 23.24
C THR A 54 -11.50 -0.99 22.72
N THR A 55 -11.91 -0.79 21.46
CA THR A 55 -12.79 -1.73 20.76
C THR A 55 -11.99 -2.96 20.35
N ALA A 56 -12.38 -4.13 20.85
CA ALA A 56 -11.80 -5.42 20.49
C ALA A 56 -12.04 -5.72 18.99
N LEU A 57 -11.02 -6.25 18.33
CA LEU A 57 -11.07 -6.70 16.94
C LEU A 57 -11.79 -8.06 16.83
N PRO A 58 -12.59 -8.29 15.77
CA PRO A 58 -13.16 -9.62 15.48
C PRO A 58 -12.05 -10.62 15.19
N THR A 59 -12.10 -11.78 15.81
CA THR A 59 -10.99 -12.76 15.81
C THR A 59 -11.03 -13.72 14.62
N ASP A 60 -12.12 -13.76 13.85
CA ASP A 60 -12.31 -14.75 12.79
C ASP A 60 -12.76 -14.08 11.48
N PHE A 61 -11.81 -13.67 10.65
CA PHE A 61 -12.04 -13.35 9.24
C PHE A 61 -11.30 -14.41 8.40
N GLU A 62 -11.99 -15.51 8.07
CA GLU A 62 -11.53 -16.42 7.03
C GLU A 62 -11.80 -15.79 5.66
N PHE A 63 -10.75 -15.44 4.93
CA PHE A 63 -10.85 -15.09 3.51
C PHE A 63 -11.07 -16.35 2.69
N GLN A 64 -12.33 -16.74 2.49
CA GLN A 64 -12.68 -17.78 1.52
C GLN A 64 -12.81 -17.14 0.13
N HIS A 65 -11.72 -17.14 -0.64
CA HIS A 65 -11.81 -17.03 -2.10
C HIS A 65 -11.95 -18.44 -2.68
N SER A 66 -13.18 -18.86 -2.97
CA SER A 66 -13.44 -20.01 -3.85
C SER A 66 -13.12 -19.58 -5.28
N CYS A 67 -12.06 -20.15 -5.85
CA CYS A 67 -11.73 -20.04 -7.26
C CYS A 67 -12.35 -21.23 -8.02
N ASP A 68 -13.68 -21.32 -8.03
CA ASP A 68 -14.41 -22.31 -8.81
C ASP A 68 -15.11 -21.64 -10.00
N LYS A 69 -14.36 -21.25 -11.04
CA LYS A 69 -14.92 -21.06 -12.40
C LYS A 69 -13.88 -21.39 -13.49
N ASP A 70 -14.23 -22.42 -14.26
CA ASP A 70 -13.94 -22.70 -15.67
C ASP A 70 -12.53 -23.17 -16.11
N ASP A 71 -12.23 -24.45 -15.85
CA ASP A 71 -11.24 -25.22 -16.62
C ASP A 71 -11.91 -25.87 -17.84
N ASN A 72 -11.74 -25.27 -19.03
CA ASN A 72 -11.73 -26.02 -20.28
C ASN A 72 -10.87 -25.32 -21.35
N MET A 73 -9.57 -25.59 -21.35
CA MET A 73 -8.79 -25.56 -22.59
C MET A 73 -7.79 -26.72 -22.64
N THR A 74 -8.14 -27.64 -23.53
CA THR A 74 -7.41 -28.76 -24.13
C THR A 74 -5.89 -28.55 -24.29
N GLU A 75 -5.11 -29.46 -23.71
CA GLU A 75 -3.72 -29.75 -24.09
C GLU A 75 -3.62 -30.17 -25.56
N LYS A 76 -2.64 -29.62 -26.30
CA LYS A 76 -1.93 -30.36 -27.34
C LYS A 76 -0.61 -29.69 -27.76
N ASN A 77 0.44 -30.51 -27.65
CA ASN A 77 1.65 -30.57 -28.46
C ASN A 77 2.93 -29.86 -27.97
N LEU A 78 3.86 -30.73 -27.60
CA LEU A 78 5.29 -30.57 -27.42
C LEU A 78 6.00 -30.70 -28.78
N ALA A 79 6.88 -29.75 -29.16
CA ALA A 79 8.16 -30.00 -29.84
C ALA A 79 8.94 -28.71 -30.24
N ALA A 80 10.16 -28.61 -29.70
CA ALA A 80 11.41 -28.09 -30.27
C ALA A 80 11.50 -26.68 -30.90
N GLY A 81 12.36 -25.85 -30.30
CA GLY A 81 12.95 -24.67 -30.95
C GLY A 81 13.74 -23.80 -29.97
N THR A 82 15.06 -24.01 -29.89
CA THR A 82 16.00 -23.14 -29.18
C THR A 82 16.13 -21.79 -29.89
N SER A 83 15.78 -20.69 -29.24
CA SER A 83 16.20 -19.34 -29.64
C SER A 83 16.05 -18.36 -28.47
N SER A 84 17.20 -17.81 -28.07
CA SER A 84 17.41 -16.67 -27.19
C SER A 84 16.42 -15.53 -27.44
N ASP A 85 15.54 -15.20 -26.48
CA ASP A 85 14.80 -13.92 -26.39
C ASP A 85 14.10 -13.72 -25.00
N ASP A 86 14.75 -14.09 -23.89
CA ASP A 86 14.12 -14.08 -22.55
C ASP A 86 14.20 -12.74 -21.78
N ASP A 87 14.72 -11.66 -22.36
CA ASP A 87 14.89 -10.38 -21.64
C ASP A 87 13.67 -9.43 -21.70
N ASN A 88 12.53 -9.85 -22.26
CA ASN A 88 11.38 -8.94 -22.47
C ASN A 88 10.06 -9.37 -21.79
N MET A 89 10.06 -10.43 -20.96
CA MET A 89 8.80 -10.97 -20.39
C MET A 89 8.46 -10.52 -18.95
N ILE A 90 9.41 -9.95 -18.21
CA ILE A 90 9.17 -9.51 -16.81
C ILE A 90 8.66 -8.05 -16.73
N GLN A 91 8.63 -7.32 -17.86
CA GLN A 91 8.08 -5.96 -17.93
C GLN A 91 6.55 -5.92 -18.09
N ASN A 92 5.86 -7.06 -18.24
CA ASN A 92 4.49 -7.11 -18.76
C ASN A 92 3.40 -7.67 -17.82
N CYS A 93 3.70 -7.94 -16.54
CA CYS A 93 2.68 -8.41 -15.58
C CYS A 93 1.91 -7.28 -14.86
N CYS A 94 2.18 -6.01 -15.19
CA CYS A 94 1.47 -4.85 -14.64
C CYS A 94 0.55 -4.14 -15.64
N THR A 95 0.31 -4.73 -16.81
CA THR A 95 -0.35 -4.07 -17.94
C THR A 95 -1.51 -4.93 -18.48
N HIS A 96 -2.66 -4.91 -17.80
CA HIS A 96 -3.96 -4.53 -18.38
C HIS A 96 -5.12 -4.77 -17.39
N ASN A 97 -5.95 -3.72 -17.22
CA ASN A 97 -7.24 -3.65 -16.51
C ASN A 97 -7.16 -3.73 -14.97
N SER A 98 -7.08 -2.64 -14.20
CA SER A 98 -8.15 -1.63 -14.08
C SER A 98 -7.67 -0.22 -13.66
N LEU A 99 -6.41 0.14 -13.91
CA LEU A 99 -5.83 1.48 -13.70
C LEU A 99 -5.19 2.02 -14.99
N SER A 100 -5.83 1.80 -16.14
CA SER A 100 -5.24 2.08 -17.46
C SER A 100 -5.17 3.57 -17.82
N GLY A 101 -5.68 4.47 -16.97
CA GLY A 101 -5.65 5.90 -17.23
C GLY A 101 -4.44 6.57 -16.61
N THR A 102 -3.93 7.62 -17.26
CA THR A 102 -2.97 8.53 -16.62
C THR A 102 -3.59 9.11 -15.34
N ILE A 103 -2.79 9.50 -14.33
CA ILE A 103 -3.32 10.18 -13.11
C ILE A 103 -4.31 11.31 -13.48
N PRO A 104 -4.03 12.18 -14.46
CA PRO A 104 -4.99 13.13 -15.03
C PRO A 104 -6.36 12.57 -15.43
N GLU A 105 -6.44 11.37 -15.99
CA GLU A 105 -7.69 10.73 -16.42
C GLU A 105 -8.48 10.22 -15.21
N ILE A 106 -7.79 9.57 -14.26
CA ILE A 106 -8.41 9.12 -13.00
C ILE A 106 -8.97 10.33 -12.24
N LEU A 107 -8.22 11.45 -12.18
CA LEU A 107 -8.70 12.71 -11.62
C LEU A 107 -9.95 13.23 -12.34
N THR A 108 -9.98 13.13 -13.66
CA THR A 108 -11.09 13.63 -14.48
C THR A 108 -12.34 12.78 -14.25
N ALA A 109 -12.21 11.45 -14.29
CA ALA A 109 -13.30 10.52 -14.00
C ALA A 109 -13.84 10.70 -12.56
N SER A 110 -12.92 10.86 -11.60
CA SER A 110 -13.23 11.20 -10.21
C SER A 110 -14.08 12.47 -10.09
N LEU A 111 -13.68 13.51 -10.81
CA LEU A 111 -14.35 14.80 -10.81
C LEU A 111 -15.73 14.71 -11.47
N VAL A 112 -15.86 14.03 -12.61
CA VAL A 112 -17.14 13.83 -13.29
C VAL A 112 -18.14 13.16 -12.34
N GLN A 113 -17.73 12.07 -11.69
CA GLN A 113 -18.57 11.35 -10.74
C GLN A 113 -18.96 12.20 -9.50
N TRP A 114 -18.05 13.07 -9.05
CA TRP A 114 -18.32 14.01 -7.96
C TRP A 114 -19.37 15.06 -8.37
N LEU A 115 -19.26 15.61 -9.58
CA LEU A 115 -20.20 16.59 -10.12
C LEU A 115 -21.58 15.97 -10.38
N GLU A 116 -21.65 14.74 -10.87
CA GLU A 116 -22.89 13.97 -11.01
C GLU A 116 -23.63 13.77 -9.68
N SER A 117 -22.88 13.71 -8.57
CA SER A 117 -23.43 13.62 -7.21
C SER A 117 -23.96 14.96 -6.68
N SER A 118 -24.18 15.96 -7.55
CA SER A 118 -24.64 17.32 -7.23
C SER A 118 -23.72 18.10 -6.28
N GLN A 119 -22.45 17.72 -6.18
CA GLN A 119 -21.48 18.42 -5.35
C GLN A 119 -20.74 19.48 -6.16
N GLN A 120 -20.74 20.71 -5.66
CA GLN A 120 -20.11 21.82 -6.36
C GLN A 120 -18.59 21.81 -6.15
N VAL A 121 -17.85 21.96 -7.25
CA VAL A 121 -16.44 22.34 -7.25
C VAL A 121 -16.39 23.84 -7.56
N LYS A 122 -15.62 24.59 -6.79
CA LYS A 122 -15.45 26.03 -7.03
C LYS A 122 -14.92 26.23 -8.45
N GLY A 123 -15.60 27.05 -9.25
CA GLY A 123 -15.42 27.14 -10.72
C GLY A 123 -14.05 27.57 -11.22
N ASN A 124 -13.10 27.85 -10.33
CA ASN A 124 -11.71 28.18 -10.64
C ASN A 124 -10.69 27.14 -10.15
N ILE A 125 -11.14 25.99 -9.63
CA ILE A 125 -10.23 24.93 -9.16
C ILE A 125 -9.86 23.98 -10.32
N TRP A 126 -10.77 23.78 -11.27
CA TRP A 126 -10.57 22.92 -12.42
C TRP A 126 -11.02 23.66 -13.68
N PRO A 127 -10.26 23.62 -14.79
CA PRO A 127 -9.05 22.82 -15.05
C PRO A 127 -7.73 23.42 -14.51
N ASP A 128 -7.75 24.65 -14.01
CA ASP A 128 -6.54 25.46 -13.74
C ASP A 128 -5.51 24.82 -12.80
N TYR A 129 -5.94 24.02 -11.81
CA TYR A 129 -5.04 23.34 -10.85
C TYR A 129 -4.87 21.84 -11.10
N LYS A 130 -5.26 21.35 -12.28
CA LYS A 130 -5.16 19.92 -12.63
C LYS A 130 -3.73 19.36 -12.45
N PRO A 131 -2.65 20.02 -12.89
CA PRO A 131 -1.28 19.52 -12.71
C PRO A 131 -0.88 19.43 -11.23
N GLU A 132 -1.22 20.44 -10.42
CA GLU A 132 -0.92 20.48 -9.00
C GLU A 132 -1.71 19.42 -8.23
N MET A 133 -2.97 19.17 -8.61
CA MET A 133 -3.78 18.10 -8.04
C MET A 133 -3.22 16.71 -8.39
N ALA A 134 -2.75 16.51 -9.63
CA ALA A 134 -2.10 15.27 -10.06
C ALA A 134 -0.81 15.01 -9.28
N LYS A 135 0.03 16.04 -9.16
CA LYS A 135 1.26 15.97 -8.36
C LYS A 135 0.97 15.64 -6.89
N LEU A 136 -0.02 16.32 -6.29
CA LEU A 136 -0.42 16.09 -4.91
C LEU A 136 -0.87 14.64 -4.68
N LEU A 137 -1.70 14.12 -5.60
CA LEU A 137 -2.18 12.75 -5.54
C LEU A 137 -1.04 11.75 -5.70
N PHE A 138 -0.16 11.97 -6.66
CA PHE A 138 1.03 11.13 -6.87
C PHE A 138 1.91 11.06 -5.61
N GLU A 139 2.19 12.20 -4.98
CA GLU A 139 2.98 12.26 -3.76
C GLU A 139 2.30 11.53 -2.59
N ASP A 140 0.98 11.67 -2.45
CA ASP A 140 0.21 11.00 -1.41
C ASP A 140 0.15 9.48 -1.63
N LEU A 141 -0.10 9.02 -2.87
CA LEU A 141 -0.07 7.60 -3.26
C LEU A 141 1.32 7.00 -3.05
N SER A 142 2.37 7.72 -3.43
CA SER A 142 3.76 7.29 -3.22
C SER A 142 4.08 7.10 -1.74
N THR A 143 3.63 8.04 -0.90
CA THR A 143 3.80 7.95 0.56
C THR A 143 3.01 6.77 1.12
N TRP A 144 1.78 6.58 0.65
CA TRP A 144 0.91 5.49 1.08
C TRP A 144 1.48 4.12 0.73
N CYS A 145 1.94 3.91 -0.51
CA CYS A 145 2.64 2.69 -0.92
C CYS A 145 3.95 2.47 -0.14
N SER A 146 4.68 3.54 0.19
CA SER A 146 5.90 3.45 1.01
C SER A 146 5.61 2.98 2.44
N ASP A 147 4.48 3.37 3.02
CA ASP A 147 4.06 2.88 4.34
C ASP A 147 3.66 1.39 4.30
N LEU A 148 2.95 0.94 3.25
CA LEU A 148 2.66 -0.50 3.04
C LEU A 148 3.95 -1.31 2.86
N LYS A 149 4.89 -0.80 2.06
CA LYS A 149 6.21 -1.41 1.87
C LYS A 149 6.95 -1.54 3.20
N ARG A 150 6.89 -0.54 4.08
CA ARG A 150 7.53 -0.60 5.41
C ARG A 150 6.95 -1.71 6.29
N ILE A 151 5.63 -1.86 6.31
CA ILE A 151 4.95 -2.95 7.04
C ILE A 151 5.40 -4.30 6.48
N THR A 152 5.37 -4.43 5.16
CA THR A 152 5.76 -5.66 4.45
C THR A 152 7.20 -6.04 4.81
N ILE A 153 8.17 -5.12 4.64
CA ILE A 153 9.58 -5.32 5.02
C ILE A 153 9.72 -5.80 6.47
N SER A 154 8.95 -5.23 7.40
CA SER A 154 9.07 -5.59 8.82
C SER A 154 8.61 -7.00 9.14
N ILE A 155 7.63 -7.54 8.40
CA ILE A 155 7.05 -8.84 8.68
C ILE A 155 7.64 -9.95 7.81
N THR A 156 8.10 -9.62 6.58
CA THR A 156 8.61 -10.59 5.60
C THR A 156 9.64 -11.56 6.21
N PRO A 157 10.68 -11.13 6.96
CA PRO A 157 11.68 -12.08 7.45
C PRO A 157 11.10 -13.17 8.35
N SER A 158 10.19 -12.79 9.25
CA SER A 158 9.56 -13.73 10.18
C SER A 158 8.47 -14.59 9.54
N MET A 159 7.76 -14.07 8.53
CA MET A 159 6.62 -14.78 7.96
C MET A 159 7.02 -15.78 6.87
N TYR A 160 8.23 -15.67 6.31
CA TYR A 160 8.75 -16.56 5.27
C TYR A 160 10.08 -17.22 5.65
N ASP A 161 10.37 -17.31 6.96
CA ASP A 161 11.57 -17.99 7.47
C ASP A 161 12.90 -17.50 6.85
N LEU A 162 12.97 -16.20 6.52
CA LEU A 162 14.20 -15.58 6.00
C LEU A 162 15.15 -15.17 7.12
N VAL A 163 14.78 -15.40 8.39
CA VAL A 163 15.67 -15.19 9.53
C VAL A 163 16.75 -16.27 9.51
N LEU A 164 18.01 -15.86 9.61
CA LEU A 164 19.14 -16.77 9.61
C LEU A 164 19.03 -17.76 10.78
N PRO A 165 19.09 -19.09 10.53
CA PRO A 165 19.13 -20.07 11.60
C PRO A 165 20.38 -19.92 12.46
N SER A 166 20.28 -20.22 13.75
CA SER A 166 21.38 -20.04 14.72
C SER A 166 22.65 -20.85 14.43
N HIS A 167 22.53 -21.90 13.60
CA HIS A 167 23.65 -22.75 13.21
C HIS A 167 24.41 -22.24 11.97
N VAL A 168 23.84 -21.28 11.23
CA VAL A 168 24.47 -20.73 10.03
C VAL A 168 25.37 -19.54 10.42
N PRO A 169 26.61 -19.46 9.91
CA PRO A 169 27.50 -18.35 10.21
C PRO A 169 26.90 -16.99 9.77
N PRO A 170 27.04 -15.91 10.56
CA PRO A 170 26.52 -14.59 10.20
C PRO A 170 27.03 -14.05 8.85
N GLN A 171 28.21 -14.50 8.41
CA GLN A 171 28.82 -14.15 7.13
C GLN A 171 27.98 -14.63 5.93
N GLU A 172 27.22 -15.72 6.10
CA GLU A 172 26.38 -16.32 5.06
C GLU A 172 24.95 -15.74 5.04
N CYS A 173 24.63 -14.83 5.96
CA CYS A 173 23.30 -14.24 6.10
C CYS A 173 22.75 -13.68 4.77
N ALA A 174 23.58 -12.95 4.04
CA ALA A 174 23.16 -12.35 2.78
C ALA A 174 22.85 -13.41 1.72
N THR A 175 23.67 -14.45 1.60
CA THR A 175 23.47 -15.55 0.66
C THR A 175 22.21 -16.34 1.02
N TRP A 176 22.04 -16.68 2.30
CA TRP A 176 20.84 -17.36 2.82
C TRP A 176 19.56 -16.63 2.43
N VAL A 177 19.50 -15.32 2.70
CA VAL A 177 18.33 -14.48 2.41
C VAL A 177 18.07 -14.42 0.90
N LYS A 178 19.11 -14.27 0.07
CA LYS A 178 18.96 -14.22 -1.39
C LYS A 178 18.36 -15.52 -1.94
N GLU A 179 18.90 -16.66 -1.53
CA GLU A 179 18.47 -17.97 -2.01
C GLU A 179 17.03 -18.28 -1.58
N HIS A 180 16.68 -18.01 -0.32
CA HIS A 180 15.32 -18.24 0.16
C HIS A 180 14.32 -17.28 -0.47
N ALA A 181 14.68 -16.00 -0.64
CA ALA A 181 13.83 -15.05 -1.36
C ALA A 181 13.63 -15.46 -2.83
N ALA A 182 14.66 -15.99 -3.49
CA ALA A 182 14.56 -16.46 -4.87
C ALA A 182 13.61 -17.66 -4.98
N LYS A 183 13.71 -18.63 -4.07
CA LYS A 183 12.75 -19.76 -3.99
C LYS A 183 11.32 -19.29 -3.77
N LEU A 184 11.10 -18.26 -2.96
CA LEU A 184 9.76 -17.71 -2.73
C LEU A 184 9.18 -17.03 -3.98
N LEU A 185 10.03 -16.40 -4.80
CA LEU A 185 9.63 -15.76 -6.06
C LEU A 185 9.38 -16.80 -7.16
N GLU A 186 10.12 -17.89 -7.16
CA GLU A 186 9.88 -19.01 -8.05
C GLU A 186 8.43 -19.49 -7.91
N LEU A 187 7.71 -19.52 -9.04
CA LEU A 187 6.28 -19.87 -9.10
C LEU A 187 5.38 -19.06 -8.16
N SER A 188 5.82 -17.87 -7.71
CA SER A 188 5.11 -17.04 -6.73
C SER A 188 4.74 -17.81 -5.45
N LEU A 189 5.60 -18.71 -4.98
CA LEU A 189 5.37 -19.49 -3.75
C LEU A 189 5.06 -18.62 -2.52
N PHE A 190 5.51 -17.37 -2.48
CA PHE A 190 5.16 -16.42 -1.44
C PHE A 190 3.65 -16.12 -1.32
N LEU A 191 2.86 -16.42 -2.36
CA LEU A 191 1.39 -16.28 -2.33
C LEU A 191 0.70 -17.51 -1.75
N CYS A 192 1.37 -18.66 -1.76
CA CYS A 192 0.76 -19.97 -1.53
C CYS A 192 0.83 -20.39 -0.07
N ASN A 193 -0.15 -21.16 0.41
CA ASN A 193 -0.11 -21.72 1.77
C ASN A 193 -0.73 -23.09 1.91
N GLY A 194 0.11 -24.11 1.92
CA GLY A 194 -0.31 -25.51 2.00
C GLY A 194 -1.16 -25.95 0.81
N VAL A 195 -1.79 -27.10 0.97
CA VAL A 195 -2.69 -27.72 -0.01
C VAL A 195 -4.07 -27.89 0.60
N ASP A 196 -5.10 -27.84 -0.24
CA ASP A 196 -6.47 -28.15 0.17
C ASP A 196 -6.74 -29.67 0.25
N SER A 197 -7.97 -30.05 0.56
CA SER A 197 -8.40 -31.44 0.65
C SER A 197 -8.32 -32.19 -0.69
N LEU A 198 -8.23 -31.48 -1.81
CA LEU A 198 -8.09 -32.05 -3.15
C LEU A 198 -6.62 -32.13 -3.59
N GLY A 199 -5.68 -31.74 -2.72
CA GLY A 199 -4.25 -31.71 -3.02
C GLY A 199 -3.83 -30.51 -3.88
N LYS A 200 -4.71 -29.51 -4.09
CA LYS A 200 -4.41 -28.30 -4.85
C LYS A 200 -3.82 -27.23 -3.93
N THR A 201 -2.79 -26.53 -4.41
CA THR A 201 -2.17 -25.43 -3.66
C THR A 201 -3.17 -24.31 -3.43
N ARG A 202 -3.29 -23.84 -2.19
CA ARG A 202 -4.13 -22.68 -1.87
C ARG A 202 -3.39 -21.40 -2.26
N ASN A 203 -3.81 -20.82 -3.38
CA ASN A 203 -3.27 -19.56 -3.90
C ASN A 203 -3.74 -18.36 -3.08
N ILE A 204 -2.87 -17.36 -2.92
CA ILE A 204 -3.15 -16.10 -2.18
C ILE A 204 -3.65 -16.37 -0.74
N ALA A 205 -3.17 -17.46 -0.14
CA ALA A 205 -3.56 -17.91 1.19
C ALA A 205 -2.43 -17.75 2.22
N HIS A 206 -1.31 -17.15 1.83
CA HIS A 206 -0.17 -16.97 2.73
C HIS A 206 -0.51 -16.02 3.90
N PRO A 207 -0.28 -16.42 5.17
CA PRO A 207 -0.65 -15.60 6.34
C PRO A 207 0.01 -14.22 6.36
N ALA A 208 1.15 -14.05 5.67
CA ALA A 208 1.79 -12.76 5.52
C ALA A 208 0.91 -11.73 4.80
N LEU A 209 0.15 -12.16 3.78
CA LEU A 209 -0.77 -11.30 3.03
C LEU A 209 -1.89 -10.79 3.95
N HIS A 210 -2.49 -11.70 4.72
CA HIS A 210 -3.50 -11.36 5.71
C HIS A 210 -2.96 -10.38 6.76
N LYS A 211 -1.78 -10.67 7.32
CA LYS A 211 -1.15 -9.81 8.33
C LYS A 211 -0.84 -8.41 7.80
N ALA A 212 -0.28 -8.29 6.59
CA ALA A 212 -0.04 -6.99 5.96
C ALA A 212 -1.35 -6.22 5.73
N THR A 213 -2.38 -6.91 5.24
CA THR A 213 -3.71 -6.36 5.00
C THR A 213 -4.31 -5.76 6.27
N ILE A 214 -4.36 -6.54 7.36
CA ILE A 214 -4.90 -6.09 8.64
C ILE A 214 -4.12 -4.88 9.16
N LEU A 215 -2.79 -4.98 9.19
CA LEU A 215 -1.93 -3.91 9.68
C LEU A 215 -2.10 -2.60 8.91
N PHE A 216 -2.28 -2.68 7.60
CA PHE A 216 -2.31 -1.50 6.74
C PHE A 216 -3.73 -0.91 6.58
N PHE A 217 -4.71 -1.74 6.25
CA PHE A 217 -6.07 -1.29 5.93
C PHE A 217 -6.96 -1.14 7.16
N TYR A 218 -6.74 -1.92 8.23
CA TYR A 218 -7.66 -2.02 9.37
C TYR A 218 -7.13 -1.49 10.72
N THR A 219 -5.82 -1.52 10.99
CA THR A 219 -5.29 -1.10 12.30
C THR A 219 -4.31 0.07 12.23
N GLY A 220 -3.83 0.42 11.04
CA GLY A 220 -2.82 1.46 10.83
C GLY A 220 -3.35 2.90 10.94
N SER A 221 -2.44 3.88 10.92
CA SER A 221 -2.79 5.30 11.00
C SER A 221 -3.62 5.82 9.80
N TYR A 222 -3.70 5.03 8.73
CA TYR A 222 -4.54 5.30 7.58
C TYR A 222 -5.93 4.67 7.70
N CYS A 223 -6.08 3.58 8.48
CA CYS A 223 -7.24 2.67 8.59
C CYS A 223 -8.38 3.05 7.63
N ILE A 224 -8.20 2.71 6.35
CA ILE A 224 -9.20 3.09 5.36
C ILE A 224 -10.47 2.27 5.52
N ALA A 225 -10.36 1.02 6.01
CA ALA A 225 -11.50 0.20 6.32
C ALA A 225 -12.43 0.86 7.36
N CYS A 226 -11.87 1.46 8.41
CA CYS A 226 -12.63 2.19 9.43
C CYS A 226 -13.43 3.37 8.85
N ARG A 227 -12.93 3.96 7.76
CA ARG A 227 -13.53 5.14 7.13
C ARG A 227 -14.45 4.77 5.97
N ARG A 228 -14.34 3.53 5.49
CA ARG A 228 -15.10 2.96 4.38
C ARG A 228 -15.58 1.56 4.71
N PRO A 229 -16.34 1.39 5.80
CA PRO A 229 -16.87 0.09 6.16
C PRO A 229 -17.69 -0.51 5.00
N GLU A 230 -18.46 0.29 4.26
CA GLU A 230 -19.25 -0.17 3.11
C GLU A 230 -18.43 -0.83 1.99
N VAL A 231 -17.11 -0.65 1.95
CA VAL A 231 -16.23 -1.31 0.97
C VAL A 231 -15.38 -2.42 1.61
N PHE A 232 -15.10 -2.33 2.90
CA PHE A 232 -14.17 -3.25 3.61
C PHE A 232 -14.85 -4.14 4.66
N HIS A 233 -16.19 -4.09 4.79
CA HIS A 233 -16.90 -4.79 5.84
C HIS A 233 -16.91 -6.31 5.63
N GLU A 234 -17.19 -6.74 4.40
CA GLU A 234 -17.33 -8.17 4.09
C GLU A 234 -16.01 -8.78 3.61
N GLN A 235 -15.31 -8.08 2.71
CA GLN A 235 -14.09 -8.59 2.10
C GLN A 235 -13.15 -7.45 1.71
N LEU A 236 -11.85 -7.76 1.63
CA LEU A 236 -10.86 -6.86 1.06
C LEU A 236 -11.10 -6.75 -0.46
N PRO A 237 -11.18 -5.52 -1.03
CA PRO A 237 -11.22 -5.37 -2.48
C PRO A 237 -10.03 -6.04 -3.17
N LEU A 238 -10.28 -6.67 -4.32
CA LEU A 238 -9.27 -7.43 -5.06
C LEU A 238 -8.08 -6.55 -5.45
N GLU A 239 -8.31 -5.27 -5.74
CA GLU A 239 -7.25 -4.31 -6.07
C GLU A 239 -6.33 -4.04 -4.88
N CYS A 240 -6.89 -4.02 -3.66
CA CYS A 240 -6.12 -3.87 -2.43
C CYS A 240 -5.29 -5.13 -2.16
N LEU A 241 -5.84 -6.31 -2.44
CA LEU A 241 -5.12 -7.58 -2.32
C LEU A 241 -3.98 -7.66 -3.33
N ALA A 242 -4.25 -7.35 -4.60
CA ALA A 242 -3.26 -7.30 -5.66
C ALA A 242 -2.10 -6.37 -5.30
N LEU A 243 -2.40 -5.18 -4.76
CA LEU A 243 -1.38 -4.26 -4.28
C LEU A 243 -0.49 -4.89 -3.19
N VAL A 244 -1.08 -5.57 -2.20
CA VAL A 244 -0.29 -6.25 -1.14
C VAL A 244 0.62 -7.31 -1.76
N CYS A 245 0.10 -8.14 -2.66
CA CYS A 245 0.88 -9.14 -3.40
C CYS A 245 2.04 -8.50 -4.16
N THR A 246 1.80 -7.42 -4.91
CA THR A 246 2.84 -6.68 -5.63
C THR A 246 3.91 -6.14 -4.69
N VAL A 247 3.52 -5.59 -3.52
CA VAL A 247 4.50 -5.08 -2.56
C VAL A 247 5.37 -6.19 -1.98
N PHE A 248 4.81 -7.37 -1.67
CA PHE A 248 5.62 -8.53 -1.28
C PHE A 248 6.58 -8.95 -2.38
N ASN A 249 6.11 -9.05 -3.63
CA ASN A 249 6.97 -9.36 -4.78
C ASN A 249 8.15 -8.38 -4.88
N CYS A 250 7.89 -7.06 -4.77
CA CYS A 250 8.94 -6.04 -4.80
C CYS A 250 9.91 -6.13 -3.61
N VAL A 251 9.42 -6.50 -2.42
CA VAL A 251 10.27 -6.68 -1.23
C VAL A 251 11.16 -7.90 -1.39
N LEU A 252 10.63 -9.02 -1.88
CA LEU A 252 11.40 -10.24 -2.12
C LEU A 252 12.42 -10.05 -3.24
N ASP A 253 12.05 -9.41 -4.36
CA ASP A 253 12.98 -9.04 -5.44
C ASP A 253 14.14 -8.17 -4.92
N GLY A 254 13.82 -7.19 -4.06
CA GLY A 254 14.85 -6.38 -3.39
C GLY A 254 15.78 -7.21 -2.50
N LEU A 255 15.27 -8.27 -1.86
CA LEU A 255 16.08 -9.18 -1.04
C LEU A 255 16.96 -10.08 -1.92
N VAL A 256 16.47 -10.59 -3.05
CA VAL A 256 17.29 -11.36 -4.01
C VAL A 256 18.48 -10.54 -4.52
N LYS A 257 18.26 -9.25 -4.82
CA LYS A 257 19.32 -8.37 -5.31
C LYS A 257 20.37 -8.05 -4.24
N ASN A 258 19.93 -7.71 -3.03
CA ASN A 258 20.81 -7.09 -2.03
C ASN A 258 21.20 -8.00 -0.85
N GLY A 259 20.47 -9.09 -0.62
CA GLY A 259 20.64 -9.98 0.54
C GLY A 259 20.37 -9.33 1.90
N ASN A 260 19.90 -8.09 1.92
CA ASN A 260 19.52 -7.39 3.14
C ASN A 260 18.38 -6.41 2.87
N GLY A 261 17.57 -6.15 3.91
CA GLY A 261 16.46 -5.20 3.85
C GLY A 261 16.86 -3.72 3.93
N LYS A 262 18.15 -3.37 3.83
CA LYS A 262 18.60 -1.97 3.98
C LYS A 262 18.70 -1.24 2.64
N LEU A 263 18.77 -1.96 1.52
CA LEU A 263 18.92 -1.39 0.18
C LEU A 263 17.66 -1.60 -0.66
N TYR A 264 16.50 -1.19 -0.14
CA TYR A 264 15.34 -1.07 -1.02
C TYR A 264 15.44 0.23 -1.81
N PRO A 265 15.05 0.24 -3.10
CA PRO A 265 14.89 1.50 -3.82
C PRO A 265 13.94 2.39 -3.00
N LYS A 266 14.44 3.57 -2.64
CA LYS A 266 13.64 4.60 -1.97
C LYS A 266 12.70 5.13 -3.03
N PHE A 267 11.41 4.83 -2.91
CA PHE A 267 10.40 5.52 -3.68
C PHE A 267 10.38 6.97 -3.22
N SER A 268 11.14 7.82 -3.92
CA SER A 268 11.16 9.26 -3.68
C SER A 268 10.46 9.94 -4.85
N ALA A 269 9.48 10.79 -4.54
CA ALA A 269 8.79 11.58 -5.55
C ALA A 269 9.72 12.56 -6.30
N LYS A 270 10.97 12.76 -5.83
CA LYS A 270 11.93 13.70 -6.43
C LYS A 270 12.59 13.16 -7.69
N GLU A 271 12.64 11.84 -7.88
CA GLU A 271 13.34 11.23 -9.01
C GLU A 271 12.49 11.17 -10.28
N TYR A 272 11.17 11.27 -10.16
CA TYR A 272 10.28 11.47 -11.29
C TYR A 272 10.21 12.95 -11.62
N LYS A 273 11.08 13.39 -12.54
CA LYS A 273 10.91 14.69 -13.19
C LYS A 273 9.51 14.73 -13.79
N SER A 274 8.76 15.80 -13.49
CA SER A 274 7.48 16.10 -14.13
C SER A 274 7.68 15.95 -15.64
N ILE A 275 6.96 15.00 -16.24
CA ILE A 275 6.68 15.00 -17.68
C ILE A 275 5.71 16.16 -17.93
#